data_AF-A0A285IXN3-F1
#
_entry.id   AF-A0A285IXN3-F1
#
_cell.length_a   1.000
_cell.length_b   1.000
_cell.length_c   1.000
_cell.angle_alpha   90.00
_cell.angle_beta   90.00
_cell.angle_gamma   90.00
#
_symmetry.space_group_name_H-M   'P 1'
#
loop_
_entity.id
_entity.type
_entity.pdbx_description
1 polymer ?
#
loop_
_entity_poly.entity_id
_entity_poly.type
_entity_poly.pdbx_seq_one_letter_code
_entity_poly.pdbx_strand_id
1 'polypeptide(L)'
;MRETELMLRGYGLTTAEIFYRLPDYQNVLQSFIWQEYDLAPDHPKLFAFIEFWQEEIEGPLHSVRFAHRKMLGAGEWRNVVGELRYC
;
A
#
# COMPACT_ATOMS: atom_id res chain seq x y z
N MET A 1 18.08 8.43 1.96
CA MET A 1 17.58 9.46 2.88
C MET A 1 17.00 8.76 4.09
N ARG A 2 17.03 9.40 5.27
CA ARG A 2 16.38 8.86 6.45
C ARG A 2 14.88 9.13 6.38
N GLU A 3 14.08 8.27 7.01
CA GLU A 3 12.62 8.37 7.08
C GLU A 3 12.12 9.77 7.48
N THR A 4 12.76 10.37 8.49
CA THR A 4 12.44 11.72 8.97
C THR A 4 12.63 12.80 7.91
N GLU A 5 13.65 12.67 7.04
CA GLU A 5 13.90 13.61 5.95
C GLU A 5 12.81 13.53 4.86
N LEU A 6 12.30 12.33 4.59
CA LEU A 6 11.20 12.12 3.65
C LEU A 6 9.91 12.75 4.17
N MET A 7 9.60 12.54 5.45
CA MET A 7 8.43 13.14 6.10
C MET A 7 8.47 14.67 6.05
N LEU A 8 9.62 15.29 6.34
CA LEU A 8 9.79 16.75 6.26
C LEU A 8 9.61 17.29 4.84
N ARG A 9 9.86 16.46 3.82
CA ARG A 9 9.64 16.81 2.40
C ARG A 9 8.20 16.57 1.94
N GLY A 10 7.30 16.16 2.84
CA GLY A 10 5.88 15.93 2.54
C GLY A 10 5.54 14.53 2.05
N TYR A 11 6.49 13.57 2.09
CA TYR A 11 6.19 12.16 1.83
C TYR A 11 5.37 11.60 2.99
N GLY A 12 4.35 10.80 2.66
CA GLY A 12 3.60 10.02 3.60
C GLY A 12 3.84 8.53 3.40
N LEU A 13 3.62 7.74 4.46
CA LEU A 13 3.65 6.29 4.35
C LEU A 13 2.43 5.81 3.58
N THR A 14 2.64 5.17 2.44
CA THR A 14 1.59 4.58 1.62
C THR A 14 1.65 3.06 1.79
N THR A 15 0.53 2.48 2.18
CA THR A 15 0.37 1.02 2.28
C THR A 15 -0.67 0.59 1.28
N ALA A 16 -0.32 -0.35 0.41
CA ALA A 16 -1.20 -0.94 -0.58
C ALA A 16 -1.31 -2.45 -0.35
N GLU A 17 -2.53 -2.94 -0.22
CA GLU A 17 -2.87 -4.35 -0.27
C GLU A 17 -3.28 -4.71 -1.69
N ILE A 18 -2.49 -5.59 -2.29
CA ILE A 18 -2.57 -5.97 -3.69
C ILE A 18 -3.11 -7.39 -3.77
N PHE A 19 -4.26 -7.54 -4.42
CA PHE A 19 -4.87 -8.83 -4.67
C PHE A 19 -4.57 -9.27 -6.10
N TYR A 20 -4.10 -10.49 -6.26
CA TYR A 20 -3.78 -11.08 -7.56
C TYR A 20 -4.18 -12.56 -7.59
N ARG A 21 -4.32 -13.10 -8.79
CA ARG A 21 -4.61 -14.53 -8.99
C ARG A 21 -3.33 -15.28 -9.33
N LEU A 22 -3.23 -16.53 -8.88
CA LEU A 22 -2.14 -17.40 -9.31
C LEU A 22 -2.28 -17.73 -10.80
N PRO A 23 -1.19 -17.67 -11.61
CA PRO A 23 -1.23 -18.01 -13.03
C PRO A 23 -1.82 -19.39 -13.30
N ASP A 24 -1.36 -20.39 -12.55
CA ASP A 24 -1.79 -21.80 -12.70
C ASP A 24 -3.15 -22.09 -12.05
N TYR A 25 -3.63 -21.23 -11.15
CA TYR A 25 -4.84 -21.44 -10.37
C TYR A 25 -5.63 -20.14 -10.21
N GLN A 26 -6.37 -19.74 -11.25
CA GLN A 26 -7.10 -18.47 -11.25
C GLN A 26 -8.21 -18.36 -10.19
N ASN A 27 -8.62 -19.47 -9.57
CA ASN A 27 -9.57 -19.49 -8.46
C ASN A 27 -8.92 -19.17 -7.11
N VAL A 28 -7.59 -19.15 -7.04
CA VAL A 28 -6.83 -18.81 -5.84
C VAL A 28 -6.50 -17.32 -5.88
N LEU A 29 -7.07 -16.57 -4.95
CA LEU A 29 -6.74 -15.17 -4.73
C LEU A 29 -5.68 -15.06 -3.63
N GLN A 30 -4.58 -14.40 -3.93
CA GLN A 30 -3.52 -14.08 -2.96
C GLN A 30 -3.48 -12.58 -2.69
N SER A 31 -3.00 -12.21 -1.51
CA SER A 31 -2.72 -10.82 -1.13
C SER A 31 -1.23 -10.59 -0.90
N PHE A 32 -0.75 -9.43 -1.33
CA PHE A 32 0.59 -8.93 -1.12
C PHE A 32 0.51 -7.52 -0.52
N ILE A 33 1.26 -7.26 0.55
CA ILE A 33 1.31 -5.94 1.18
C ILE A 33 2.56 -5.22 0.67
N TRP A 34 2.33 -4.11 -0.02
CA TRP A 34 3.35 -3.16 -0.42
C TRP A 34 3.31 -1.94 0.50
N GLN A 35 4.48 -1.47 0.93
CA GLN A 35 4.56 -0.29 1.79
C GLN A 35 5.80 0.53 1.48
N GLU A 36 5.59 1.83 1.22
CA GLU A 36 6.65 2.73 0.78
C GLU A 36 6.29 4.20 1.09
N TYR A 37 7.30 5.05 1.25
CA TYR A 37 7.11 6.49 1.33
C TYR A 37 6.79 7.08 -0.04
N ASP A 38 5.61 7.67 -0.19
CA ASP A 38 5.11 8.22 -1.46
C ASP A 38 4.54 9.65 -1.31
N LEU A 39 4.35 10.33 -2.43
CA LEU A 39 3.79 11.69 -2.48
C LEU A 39 2.31 11.63 -2.88
N ALA A 40 1.43 12.15 -2.03
CA ALA A 40 0.02 12.38 -2.36
C ALA A 40 -0.16 13.72 -3.12
N PRO A 41 -1.17 13.86 -4.00
CA PRO A 41 -2.24 12.88 -4.31
C PRO A 41 -1.89 11.88 -5.43
N ASP A 42 -0.77 12.08 -6.12
CA ASP A 42 -0.48 11.37 -7.37
C ASP A 42 0.13 9.97 -7.16
N HIS A 43 0.66 9.66 -5.98
CA HIS A 43 1.23 8.35 -5.61
C HIS A 43 2.18 7.74 -6.67
N PRO A 44 3.19 8.48 -7.16
CA PRO A 44 4.01 8.06 -8.28
C PRO A 44 4.71 6.72 -8.06
N LYS A 45 5.11 6.39 -6.83
CA LYS A 45 5.76 5.09 -6.56
C LYS A 45 4.77 3.93 -6.60
N LEU A 46 3.56 4.11 -6.07
CA LEU A 46 2.53 3.09 -6.13
C LEU A 46 2.16 2.77 -7.59
N PHE A 47 1.97 3.81 -8.42
CA PHE A 47 1.65 3.61 -9.84
C PHE A 47 2.79 2.92 -10.59
N ALA A 48 4.04 3.34 -10.38
CA ALA A 48 5.20 2.67 -10.98
C ALA A 48 5.29 1.20 -10.55
N PHE A 49 4.95 0.87 -9.30
CA PHE A 49 4.91 -0.53 -8.84
C PHE A 49 3.79 -1.34 -9.51
N ILE A 50 2.63 -0.74 -9.73
CA ILE A 50 1.52 -1.38 -10.44
C ILE A 50 1.87 -1.61 -11.91
N GLU A 51 2.53 -0.66 -12.56
CA GLU A 51 3.04 -0.81 -13.94
C GLU A 51 4.04 -1.96 -14.01
N PHE A 52 5.04 -1.96 -13.13
CA PHE A 52 5.99 -3.06 -13.00
C PHE A 52 5.30 -4.41 -12.79
N TRP A 53 4.26 -4.47 -11.94
CA TRP A 53 3.51 -5.71 -11.73
C TRP A 53 2.88 -6.22 -13.02
N GLN A 54 2.26 -5.34 -13.79
CA GLN A 54 1.60 -5.72 -15.04
C GLN A 54 2.59 -6.19 -16.11
N GLU A 55 3.81 -5.68 -16.11
CA GLU A 55 4.86 -6.02 -17.09
C GLU A 55 5.62 -7.31 -16.71
N GLU A 56 5.95 -7.48 -15.43
CA GLU A 56 6.93 -8.48 -15.00
C GLU A 56 6.33 -9.66 -14.22
N ILE A 57 5.11 -9.54 -13.69
CA ILE A 57 4.50 -10.57 -12.84
C ILE A 57 3.35 -11.26 -13.60
N GLU A 58 3.50 -12.58 -13.84
CA GLU A 58 2.51 -13.39 -14.56
C GLU A 58 1.14 -13.46 -13.87
N GLY A 59 1.08 -13.24 -12.56
CA GLY A 59 -0.14 -13.29 -11.77
C GLY A 59 -1.03 -12.06 -12.02
N PRO A 60 -2.19 -12.19 -12.69
CA PRO A 60 -2.98 -11.03 -13.07
C PRO A 60 -3.53 -10.32 -11.84
N LEU A 61 -3.38 -9.00 -11.85
CA LEU A 61 -3.88 -8.10 -10.84
C LEU A 61 -5.41 -8.18 -10.79
N HIS A 62 -5.98 -8.40 -9.61
CA HIS A 62 -7.42 -8.39 -9.38
C HIS A 62 -7.90 -7.05 -8.85
N SER A 63 -7.29 -6.55 -7.77
CA SER A 63 -7.67 -5.29 -7.15
C SER A 63 -6.57 -4.77 -6.24
N VAL A 64 -6.46 -3.45 -6.13
CA VAL A 64 -5.53 -2.79 -5.19
C VAL A 64 -6.35 -1.92 -4.24
N ARG A 65 -6.10 -2.07 -2.94
CA ARG A 65 -6.63 -1.20 -1.89
C ARG A 65 -5.47 -0.48 -1.25
N PHE A 66 -5.50 0.85 -1.16
CA PHE A 66 -4.40 1.59 -0.57
C PHE A 66 -4.87 2.65 0.41
N ALA A 67 -4.02 2.94 1.38
CA ALA A 67 -4.17 4.03 2.32
C ALA A 67 -2.87 4.85 2.34
N HIS A 68 -3.03 6.17 2.32
CA HIS A 68 -1.91 7.09 2.42
C HIS A 68 -1.98 7.87 3.73
N ARG A 69 -0.91 7.80 4.52
CA ARG A 69 -0.79 8.51 5.79
C ARG A 69 0.28 9.59 5.69
N LYS A 70 -0.15 10.83 5.41
CA LYS A 70 0.71 12.02 5.33
C LYS A 70 1.38 12.39 6.65
N MET A 71 0.73 12.09 7.78
CA MET A 71 1.28 12.28 9.12
C MET A 71 1.36 10.95 9.87
N LEU A 72 2.56 10.42 10.05
CA LEU A 72 2.87 9.73 11.31
C LEU A 72 3.01 10.83 12.36
N GLY A 73 1.89 11.41 12.79
CA GLY A 73 1.91 12.26 13.98
C GLY A 73 2.58 11.48 15.11
N ALA A 74 3.44 12.13 15.89
CA ALA A 74 4.03 11.54 17.09
C ALA A 74 2.92 10.83 17.86
N GLY A 75 3.06 9.51 18.01
CA GLY A 75 1.96 8.56 18.17
C GLY A 75 0.73 9.13 18.85
N GLU A 76 -0.36 9.30 18.09
CA GLU A 76 -1.68 9.37 18.69
C GLU A 76 -1.94 8.01 19.33
N TRP A 77 -1.55 7.89 20.60
CA TRP A 77 -1.88 6.77 21.42
C TRP A 77 -3.38 6.85 21.71
N ARG A 78 -4.11 5.88 21.19
CA ARG A 78 -5.52 5.70 21.52
C ARG A 78 -5.67 4.34 22.17
N ASN A 79 -6.21 4.31 23.39
CA ASN A 79 -6.64 3.06 24.00
C ASN A 79 -7.83 2.51 23.20
N VAL A 80 -7.64 1.36 22.54
CA VAL A 80 -8.68 0.66 21.79
C VAL A 80 -8.95 -0.66 22.49
N VAL A 81 -10.10 -0.76 23.15
CA VAL A 81 -10.53 -1.99 23.86
C VAL A 81 -11.24 -2.97 22.91
N GLY A 82 -11.53 -2.54 21.67
CA GLY A 82 -12.02 -3.37 20.58
C GLY A 82 -12.28 -2.54 19.33
N GLU A 83 -11.86 -3.04 18.18
CA GLU A 83 -12.22 -2.49 16.87
C GLU A 83 -12.76 -3.63 16.00
N LEU A 84 -14.02 -3.51 15.60
CA LEU A 84 -14.67 -4.39 14.63
C LEU A 84 -14.96 -3.56 13.39
N ARG A 85 -14.39 -3.96 12.25
CA ARG A 85 -14.77 -3.45 10.94
C ARG A 85 -15.42 -4.58 10.16
N TYR A 86 -16.68 -4.38 9.81
CA TYR A 86 -17.39 -5.19 8.81
C TYR A 86 -17.56 -4.32 7.56
N CYS A 87 -17.13 -4.83 6.42
CA CYS A 87 -17.62 -4.48 5.10
C CYS A 87 -17.88 -5.79 4.36
#